data_AF-V9FET1-F1
#
_entry.id   AF-V9FET1-F1
#
_cell.length_a   1.000
_cell.length_b   1.000
_cell.length_c   1.000
_cell.angle_alpha   90.00
_cell.angle_beta   90.00
_cell.angle_gamma   90.00
#
_symmetry.space_group_name_H-M   'P 1'
#
loop_
_entity.id
_entity.type
_entity.pdbx_description
1 polymer ?
#
loop_
_entity_poly.entity_id
_entity_poly.type
_entity_poly.pdbx_seq_one_letter_code
_entity_poly.pdbx_strand_id
1 'polypeptide(L)'
;MPKLRHEIWKLFTETVPRVKGQKDHPAAQCNACKFDIRNAMPSGNMLRHVLTCPEVDEETLSRWKEYDVDRRHAATATMVTPPPQIQEKES
;
A
#
# COMPACT_ATOMS: atom_id res chain seq x y z
N MET A 1 11.46 -17.21 -5.34
CA MET A 1 11.62 -15.79 -5.75
C MET A 1 11.45 -14.92 -4.51
N PRO A 2 12.39 -14.04 -4.15
CA PRO A 2 12.15 -13.10 -3.06
C PRO A 2 10.93 -12.25 -3.44
N LYS A 3 9.93 -12.19 -2.56
CA LYS A 3 8.75 -11.33 -2.77
C LYS A 3 9.28 -9.91 -2.93
N LEU A 4 9.11 -9.31 -4.12
CA LEU A 4 9.51 -7.91 -4.33
C LEU A 4 8.80 -7.07 -3.27
N ARG A 5 9.60 -6.37 -2.48
CA ARG A 5 9.10 -5.47 -1.45
C ARG A 5 8.34 -4.34 -2.16
N HIS A 6 7.17 -3.97 -1.63
CA HIS A 6 6.34 -2.94 -2.24
C HIS A 6 7.14 -1.63 -2.44
N GLU A 7 6.95 -0.96 -3.57
CA GLU A 7 7.80 0.17 -3.96
C GLU A 7 7.80 1.34 -2.95
N ILE A 8 6.68 1.54 -2.25
CA ILE A 8 6.56 2.57 -1.20
C ILE A 8 7.63 2.46 -0.12
N TRP A 9 8.19 1.27 0.10
CA TRP A 9 9.31 1.08 1.03
C TRP A 9 10.57 1.84 0.63
N LYS A 10 10.71 2.35 -0.59
CA LYS A 10 11.81 3.26 -0.96
C LYS A 10 11.75 4.59 -0.19
N LEU A 11 10.56 5.00 0.27
CA LEU A 11 10.34 6.24 1.02
C LEU A 11 10.46 6.07 2.54
N PHE A 12 10.68 4.85 3.01
CA PHE A 12 10.71 4.53 4.42
C PHE A 12 11.90 3.66 4.77
N THR A 13 12.47 3.89 5.95
CA THR A 13 13.49 3.03 6.52
C THR A 13 12.83 2.09 7.52
N GLU A 14 13.04 0.78 7.39
CA GLU A 14 12.58 -0.18 8.41
C GLU A 14 13.34 0.04 9.72
N THR A 15 12.63 0.39 10.78
CA THR A 15 13.23 0.65 12.10
C THR A 15 13.12 -0.55 13.03
N VAL A 16 12.03 -1.32 12.92
CA VAL A 16 11.84 -2.55 13.69
C VAL A 16 11.47 -3.68 12.74
N PRO A 17 12.30 -4.72 12.62
CA PRO A 17 12.01 -5.85 11.76
C PRO A 17 10.81 -6.63 12.29
N ARG A 18 10.12 -7.31 11.39
CA ARG A 18 9.00 -8.17 11.77
C ARG A 18 9.48 -9.33 12.65
N VAL A 19 8.90 -9.46 13.84
CA VAL A 19 9.17 -10.59 14.74
C VAL A 19 8.48 -11.85 14.22
N LYS A 20 9.23 -12.94 14.05
CA LYS A 20 8.72 -14.23 13.59
C LYS A 20 7.70 -14.76 14.60
N GLY A 21 6.46 -14.98 14.14
CA GLY A 21 5.35 -15.45 14.98
C GLY A 21 4.33 -14.36 15.35
N GLN A 22 4.64 -13.08 15.12
CA GLN A 22 3.67 -11.99 15.28
C GLN A 22 2.95 -11.67 13.96
N LYS A 23 1.66 -11.33 14.09
CA LYS A 23 0.84 -10.85 12.97
C LYS A 23 1.19 -9.41 12.59
N ASP A 24 1.87 -8.68 13.46
CA ASP A 24 2.27 -7.30 13.24
C ASP A 24 3.23 -7.16 12.06
N HIS A 25 3.00 -6.11 11.28
CA HIS A 25 3.89 -5.61 10.25
C HIS A 25 5.10 -4.91 10.91
N PRO A 26 6.26 -4.83 10.23
CA PRO A 26 7.43 -4.12 10.75
C PRO A 26 7.12 -2.64 11.03
N ALA A 27 7.90 -2.00 11.89
CA ALA A 27 7.85 -0.54 12.03
C ALA A 27 8.76 0.11 10.98
N ALA A 28 8.36 1.29 10.52
CA ALA A 28 9.07 2.01 9.48
C ALA A 28 9.06 3.51 9.76
N GLN A 29 10.17 4.18 9.51
CA GLN A 29 10.30 5.63 9.64
C GLN A 29 10.28 6.29 8.26
N CYS A 30 9.54 7.39 8.12
CA CYS A 30 9.52 8.18 6.89
C CYS A 30 10.89 8.84 6.67
N ASN A 31 11.44 8.72 5.46
CA ASN A 31 12.75 9.30 5.16
C ASN A 31 12.73 10.83 5.13
N ALA A 32 11.58 11.43 4.79
CA ALA A 32 11.39 12.88 4.68
C ALA A 32 11.22 13.54 6.06
N CYS A 33 10.10 13.27 6.75
CA CYS A 33 9.77 13.93 8.01
C CYS A 33 10.24 13.19 9.28
N LYS A 34 10.93 12.06 9.12
CA LYS A 34 11.39 11.18 10.24
C LYS A 34 10.26 10.67 11.15
N PHE A 35 9.02 10.69 10.70
CA PHE A 35 7.89 10.15 11.46
C PHE A 35 7.91 8.62 11.51
N ASP A 36 7.78 8.06 12.70
CA ASP A 36 7.72 6.61 12.92
C ASP A 36 6.30 6.04 12.76
N ILE A 37 6.16 5.10 11.83
CA ILE A 37 4.94 4.34 11.55
C ILE A 37 5.07 2.94 12.15
N ARG A 38 4.28 2.69 13.19
CA ARG A 38 4.11 1.34 13.74
C ARG A 38 3.19 0.51 12.84
N ASN A 39 3.47 -0.79 12.72
CA ASN A 39 2.68 -1.71 11.90
C ASN A 39 2.58 -1.24 10.44
N ALA A 40 3.72 -0.97 9.81
CA ALA A 40 3.85 -0.33 8.50
C ALA A 40 3.27 -1.22 7.37
N MET A 41 2.09 -0.83 6.91
CA MET A 41 1.37 -1.44 5.80
C MET A 41 1.48 -0.54 4.56
N PRO A 42 2.03 -1.05 3.43
CA PRO A 42 2.21 -0.29 2.20
C PRO A 42 0.94 0.40 1.72
N SER A 43 -0.15 -0.36 1.60
CA SER A 43 -1.46 0.12 1.16
C SER A 43 -2.27 0.78 2.28
N GLY A 44 -1.75 0.89 3.50
CA GLY A 44 -2.48 1.38 4.64
C GLY A 44 -1.91 2.71 5.14
N ASN A 45 -1.35 2.64 6.35
CA ASN A 45 -0.78 3.78 7.06
C ASN A 45 0.43 4.41 6.32
N MET A 46 1.25 3.63 5.62
CA MET A 46 2.38 4.17 4.86
C MET A 46 1.89 5.10 3.73
N LEU A 47 0.97 4.62 2.89
CA LEU A 47 0.41 5.43 1.80
C LEU A 47 -0.29 6.68 2.33
N ARG A 48 -1.13 6.53 3.36
CA ARG A 48 -1.81 7.68 3.97
C ARG A 48 -0.83 8.74 4.48
N HIS A 49 0.29 8.30 5.07
CA HIS A 49 1.33 9.20 5.54
C HIS A 49 2.00 9.94 4.38
N VAL A 50 2.41 9.24 3.31
CA VAL A 50 3.02 9.87 2.11
C VAL A 50 2.10 10.95 1.53
N LEU A 51 0.80 10.68 1.44
CA LEU A 51 -0.18 11.62 0.87
C LEU A 51 -0.44 12.87 1.72
N THR A 52 -0.05 12.85 3.01
CA THR A 52 -0.30 13.93 3.97
C THR A 52 0.99 14.58 4.48
N CYS A 53 2.15 14.02 4.13
CA CYS A 53 3.44 14.51 4.60
C CYS A 53 3.86 15.73 3.77
N PRO A 54 4.04 16.92 4.39
CA PRO A 54 4.47 18.12 3.68
C PRO A 54 5.94 18.07 3.24
N GLU A 55 6.76 17.24 3.90
CA GLU A 55 8.20 17.12 3.63
C GLU A 55 8.52 16.20 2.44
N VAL A 56 7.51 15.49 1.90
CA VAL A 56 7.71 14.62 0.73
C VAL A 56 7.67 15.45 -0.54
N ASP A 57 8.63 15.23 -1.45
CA ASP A 57 8.70 15.92 -2.74
C ASP A 57 7.40 15.81 -3.53
N GLU A 58 7.01 16.91 -4.20
CA GLU A 58 5.76 17.00 -4.94
C GLU A 58 5.63 15.96 -6.05
N GLU A 59 6.74 15.60 -6.71
CA GLU A 59 6.78 14.54 -7.73
C GLU A 59 6.42 13.17 -7.13
N THR A 60 7.02 12.84 -5.98
CA THR A 60 6.73 11.61 -5.25
C THR A 60 5.28 11.59 -4.80
N LEU A 61 4.81 12.69 -4.23
CA LEU A 61 3.46 12.83 -3.73
C LEU A 61 2.41 12.70 -4.85
N SER A 62 2.67 13.28 -6.02
CA SER A 62 1.80 13.17 -7.21
C SER A 62 1.69 11.73 -7.70
N ARG A 63 2.82 11.02 -7.82
CA ARG A 63 2.85 9.61 -8.20
C ARG A 63 2.03 8.73 -7.25
N TRP A 64 2.15 8.94 -5.94
CA TRP A 64 1.40 8.17 -4.95
C TRP A 64 -0.08 8.54 -4.88
N LYS A 65 -0.45 9.78 -5.22
CA LYS A 65 -1.85 10.19 -5.42
C LYS A 65 -2.49 9.44 -6.58
N GLU A 66 -1.82 9.38 -7.73
CA GLU A 66 -2.31 8.62 -8.89
C GLU A 66 -2.49 7.15 -8.57
N TYR A 67 -1.51 6.55 -7.88
CA TYR A 67 -1.62 5.17 -7.39
C TYR A 67 -2.81 4.96 -6.44
N ASP A 68 -3.07 5.88 -5.50
CA ASP A 68 -4.21 5.77 -4.58
C ASP A 68 -5.55 5.84 -5.32
N VAL A 69 -5.65 6.73 -6.32
CA VAL A 69 -6.82 6.87 -7.18
C VAL A 69 -7.05 5.58 -7.97
N ASP A 70 -6.06 5.10 -8.71
CA ASP A 70 -6.15 3.87 -9.51
C ASP A 70 -6.57 2.67 -8.65
N ARG A 71 -5.95 2.51 -7.48
CA ARG A 71 -6.29 1.47 -6.53
C ARG A 71 -7.75 1.56 -6.03
N ARG A 72 -8.25 2.77 -5.73
CA ARG A 72 -9.65 2.96 -5.34
C ARG A 72 -10.59 2.63 -6.50
N HIS A 73 -10.25 3.03 -7.72
CA HIS A 73 -11.02 2.68 -8.92
C HIS A 73 -11.04 1.17 -9.15
N ALA A 74 -9.91 0.48 -9.01
CA ALA A 74 -9.83 -0.98 -9.13
C ALA A 74 -10.66 -1.69 -8.04
N ALA A 75 -10.62 -1.22 -6.80
CA ALA A 75 -11.46 -1.75 -5.72
C ALA A 75 -12.96 -1.56 -6.02
N THR A 76 -13.32 -0.41 -6.59
CA THR A 76 -14.70 -0.11 -6.98
C THR A 76 -15.12 -0.96 -8.18
N ALA A 77 -14.27 -1.10 -9.21
CA ALA A 77 -14.54 -1.95 -10.37
C ALA A 77 -14.74 -3.42 -9.97
N THR A 78 -13.98 -3.90 -8.99
CA THR A 78 -14.14 -5.27 -8.44
C THR A 78 -15.50 -5.46 -7.76
N MET A 79 -16.07 -4.41 -7.15
CA MET A 79 -17.40 -4.46 -6.53
C MET A 79 -18.55 -4.38 -7.54
N VAL A 80 -18.29 -3.96 -8.78
CA VAL A 80 -19.29 -3.81 -9.84
C VAL A 80 -19.30 -5.00 -10.80
N THR A 81 -18.38 -5.95 -10.66
CA THR A 81 -18.40 -7.19 -11.45
C THR A 81 -19.57 -8.07 -10.99
N PRO A 82 -20.59 -8.34 -11.83
CA PRO A 82 -21.58 -9.36 -11.51
C PRO A 82 -20.89 -10.73 -11.39
N PRO A 83 -21.39 -11.64 -10.54
CA PRO A 83 -20.83 -12.99 -10.43
C PRO A 83 -20.81 -13.66 -11.83
N PRO A 84 -19.80 -14.50 -12.13
CA PRO A 84 -19.75 -15.20 -13.40
C PRO A 84 -21.04 -16.01 -13.55
N GLN A 85 -21.83 -15.71 -14.59
CA GLN A 85 -22.98 -16.52 -14.96
C GLN A 85 -22.45 -17.92 -15.29
N ILE A 86 -22.80 -18.87 -14.44
CA ILE A 86 -22.56 -20.29 -14.69
C ILE A 86 -23.35 -20.61 -15.96
N GLN A 87 -22.66 -20.75 -17.09
CA GLN A 87 -23.26 -21.31 -18.31
C GLN A 87 -23.55 -22.78 -18.03
N GLU A 88 -24.77 -23.05 -17.58
CA GLU A 88 -25.37 -24.38 -17.64
C GLU A 88 -25.38 -24.80 -19.11
N LYS A 89 -24.50 -25.73 -19.45
CA LYS A 89 -24.50 -26.43 -20.73
C LYS A 89 -25.68 -27.41 -20.70
N GLU A 90 -26.80 -27.04 -21.29
CA GLU A 90 -27.87 -27.98 -21.61
C GLU A 90 -27.39 -28.94 -22.71
N SER A 91 -27.65 -30.23 -22.49
CA SER A 91 -27.31 -31.36 -23.37
C SER A 91 -28.46 -31.70 -24.32
#